data_AF-A0A2V1C8N2-F1
#
_entry.id   AF-A0A2V1C8N2-F1
#
_cell.length_a   1.000
_cell.length_b   1.000
_cell.length_c   1.000
_cell.angle_alpha   90.00
_cell.angle_beta   90.00
_cell.angle_gamma   90.00
#
_symmetry.space_group_name_H-M   'P 1'
#
loop_
_entity.id
_entity.type
_entity.pdbx_description
1 polymer ?
#
loop_
_entity_poly.entity_id
_entity_poly.type
_entity_poly.pdbx_seq_one_letter_code
_entity_poly.pdbx_strand_id
1 'polypeptide(L)'
;MTKMTACRLFFLPLALLWAVDAHRNHEKDSYSGTRWLERDRSLLVRLDTPDLPDWDTQLQTEDIGTSLIFNFTLQDKRILLLNDVPIFPLEKAYVPRRLYARQSTITQTEFQHGKPPSLDDAPLYALDYHQAVPATDIVSSQVASHPAAHYNVLQTQLEFDILGAGIAGQTTLLRDDTQRLIIIKLQELGPYAKKWHTNPTSLPQLKIFNILLRDRYPYHLPFSSPEDLEKCTLWSWRCSEIDEYPWYKFVYREAFDQYGEIGSLRHLWLQMCERFGFWQVTMIIAAGSAMLLSPLLYGLYRAVVVIQQRVNRLCNKRKEHEQQILDEEAEGLLQFEDSEDFKEKEDAFEPGPEVGDLVNGWHSSRSQADIGKPLPPIPGTASSMP
;
A
#
# COMPACT_ATOMS: atom_id res chain seq x y z
N MET A 1 14.52 57.55 -13.91
CA MET A 1 13.92 56.21 -14.12
C MET A 1 14.98 55.26 -14.67
N THR A 2 14.99 54.04 -14.13
CA THR A 2 15.67 52.81 -14.62
C THR A 2 17.20 52.85 -14.82
N LYS A 3 17.95 52.76 -13.72
CA LYS A 3 19.36 52.29 -13.71
C LYS A 3 19.54 51.29 -12.55
N MET A 4 19.02 50.08 -12.71
CA MET A 4 19.25 48.99 -11.76
C MET A 4 18.91 47.63 -12.41
N THR A 5 19.68 47.23 -13.43
CA THR A 5 19.42 45.94 -14.12
C THR A 5 20.66 45.18 -14.57
N ALA A 6 21.82 45.83 -14.79
CA ALA A 6 23.01 45.13 -15.27
C ALA A 6 23.74 44.31 -14.18
N CYS A 7 23.74 44.77 -12.93
CA CYS A 7 24.50 44.10 -11.86
C CYS A 7 23.85 42.77 -11.40
N ARG A 8 22.51 42.68 -11.39
CA ARG A 8 21.79 41.46 -11.01
C ARG A 8 21.95 40.30 -12.01
N LEU A 9 22.19 40.60 -13.29
CA LEU A 9 22.37 39.59 -14.33
C LEU A 9 23.75 38.91 -14.26
N PHE A 10 24.78 39.59 -13.75
CA PHE A 10 26.13 39.03 -13.60
C PHE A 10 26.30 38.13 -12.38
N PHE A 11 25.53 38.33 -11.31
CA PHE A 11 25.58 37.47 -10.12
C PHE A 11 24.70 36.22 -10.23
N LEU A 12 23.74 36.20 -11.15
CA LEU A 12 22.87 35.05 -11.40
C LEU A 12 23.63 33.78 -11.83
N PRO A 13 24.58 33.82 -12.80
CA PRO A 13 25.38 32.64 -13.12
C PRO A 13 26.32 32.22 -11.98
N LEU A 14 26.80 33.15 -11.16
CA LEU A 14 27.63 32.82 -9.98
C LEU A 14 26.79 32.13 -8.90
N ALA A 15 25.58 32.63 -8.62
CA ALA A 15 24.63 32.01 -7.70
C ALA A 15 24.18 30.63 -8.19
N LEU A 16 23.99 30.46 -9.51
CA LEU A 16 23.69 29.15 -10.11
C LEU A 16 24.88 28.19 -10.01
N LEU A 17 26.11 28.65 -10.22
CA LEU A 17 27.31 27.82 -10.05
C LEU A 17 27.52 27.41 -8.59
N TRP A 18 27.24 28.31 -7.63
CA TRP A 18 27.25 27.98 -6.21
C TRP A 18 26.15 27.00 -5.83
N ALA A 19 24.94 27.16 -6.38
CA ALA A 19 23.85 26.20 -6.19
C ALA A 19 24.21 24.82 -6.77
N VAL A 20 24.88 24.78 -7.93
CA VAL A 20 25.32 23.53 -8.59
C VAL A 20 26.50 22.88 -7.85
N ASP A 21 27.46 23.64 -7.33
CA ASP A 21 28.59 23.09 -6.57
C ASP A 21 28.17 22.66 -5.15
N ALA A 22 27.23 23.38 -4.52
CA ALA A 22 26.54 22.90 -3.34
C ALA A 22 25.80 21.59 -3.65
N HIS A 23 25.02 21.55 -4.73
CA HIS A 23 24.31 20.34 -5.18
C HIS A 23 25.24 19.14 -5.39
N ARG A 24 26.42 19.34 -5.99
CA ARG A 24 27.40 18.28 -6.28
C ARG A 24 28.14 17.77 -5.04
N ASN A 25 28.25 18.58 -3.98
CA ASN A 25 29.05 18.25 -2.79
C ASN A 25 28.21 17.79 -1.58
N HIS A 26 26.88 17.66 -1.69
CA HIS A 26 25.98 17.33 -0.58
C HIS A 26 25.58 15.85 -0.45
N GLU A 27 25.92 14.96 -1.39
CA GLU A 27 25.89 13.50 -1.17
C GLU A 27 27.16 13.03 -0.43
N LYS A 28 27.42 13.59 0.76
CA LYS A 28 28.56 13.15 1.57
C LYS A 28 28.12 12.07 2.54
N ASP A 29 28.23 10.82 2.08
CA ASP A 29 28.27 9.67 2.97
C ASP A 29 29.31 9.92 4.07
N SER A 30 28.86 9.94 5.32
CA SER A 30 29.67 10.27 6.48
C SER A 30 29.72 9.11 7.46
N TYR A 31 30.92 8.81 7.93
CA TYR A 31 31.15 7.92 9.08
C TYR A 31 31.11 8.68 10.41
N SER A 32 30.98 10.01 10.35
CA SER A 32 30.87 10.85 11.53
C SER A 32 29.55 10.56 12.24
N GLY A 33 29.61 9.79 13.32
CA GLY A 33 28.45 9.38 14.11
C GLY A 33 28.33 7.87 14.20
N THR A 34 29.26 7.12 13.60
CA THR A 34 29.30 5.66 13.70
C THR A 34 30.51 5.20 14.51
N ARG A 35 30.34 4.13 15.28
CA ARG A 35 31.40 3.55 16.11
C ARG A 35 31.25 2.04 16.22
N TRP A 36 32.26 1.32 15.75
CA TRP A 36 32.34 -0.14 15.93
C TRP A 36 32.49 -0.52 17.40
N LEU A 37 31.62 -1.42 17.86
CA LEU A 37 31.78 -2.12 19.13
C LEU A 37 32.56 -3.41 18.91
N GLU A 38 32.15 -4.19 17.91
CA GLU A 38 32.83 -5.39 17.43
C GLU A 38 32.87 -5.32 15.91
N ARG A 39 34.08 -5.33 15.33
CA ARG A 39 34.28 -5.29 13.87
C ARG A 39 33.37 -6.31 13.18
N ASP A 40 32.70 -5.87 12.12
CA ASP A 40 31.84 -6.67 11.25
C ASP A 40 30.58 -7.26 11.92
N ARG A 41 30.39 -7.04 13.23
CA ARG A 41 29.33 -7.67 14.02
C ARG A 41 28.45 -6.69 14.79
N SER A 42 29.02 -5.65 15.42
CA SER A 42 28.22 -4.67 16.16
C SER A 42 28.77 -3.26 16.05
N LEU A 43 27.85 -2.30 15.91
CA LEU A 43 28.16 -0.90 15.68
C LEU A 43 27.09 -0.02 16.32
N LEU A 44 27.53 1.06 16.95
CA LEU A 44 26.68 2.14 17.44
C LEU A 44 26.60 3.26 16.42
N VAL A 45 25.39 3.77 16.20
CA VAL A 45 25.14 5.00 15.44
C VAL A 45 24.52 6.02 16.38
N ARG A 46 25.12 7.23 16.40
CA ARG A 46 24.56 8.44 16.97
C ARG A 46 23.94 9.24 15.83
N LEU A 47 22.63 9.44 15.88
CA LEU A 47 21.90 10.27 14.94
C LEU A 47 21.50 11.57 15.60
N ASP A 48 21.96 12.70 15.07
CA ASP A 48 21.53 14.03 15.52
C ASP A 48 20.05 14.24 15.22
N THR A 49 19.31 14.71 16.22
CA THR A 49 17.87 14.98 16.16
C THR A 49 17.57 16.34 16.80
N PRO A 50 17.93 17.45 16.12
CA PRO A 50 17.80 18.80 16.68
C PRO A 50 16.34 19.16 17.05
N ASP A 51 15.37 18.67 16.29
CA ASP A 51 13.93 18.87 16.57
C ASP A 51 13.41 18.10 17.79
N LEU A 52 14.18 17.13 18.30
CA LEU A 52 13.74 16.30 19.41
C LEU A 52 14.11 16.99 20.73
N PRO A 53 13.13 17.48 21.52
CA PRO A 53 13.43 18.06 22.82
C PRO A 53 13.97 16.99 23.78
N ASP A 54 14.84 17.40 24.69
CA ASP A 54 15.28 16.54 25.79
C ASP A 54 14.10 16.23 26.72
N TRP A 55 13.94 14.94 27.06
CA TRP A 55 12.79 14.48 27.85
C TRP A 55 12.84 14.94 29.31
N ASP A 56 14.04 14.99 29.89
CA ASP A 56 14.23 15.10 31.34
C ASP A 56 14.24 16.55 31.85
N THR A 57 14.26 17.53 30.95
CA THR A 57 14.39 18.94 31.32
C THR A 57 13.04 19.66 31.43
N GLN A 58 12.54 19.80 32.67
CA GLN A 58 11.51 20.79 33.05
C GLN A 58 11.96 22.26 32.84
N LEU A 59 13.16 22.50 32.31
CA LEU A 59 13.77 23.80 32.07
C LEU A 59 14.32 23.83 30.63
N GLN A 60 13.46 24.23 29.69
CA GLN A 60 13.76 24.51 28.26
C GLN A 60 14.67 25.74 28.08
N THR A 61 15.82 25.79 28.76
CA THR A 61 16.64 27.01 28.76
C THR A 61 17.83 27.01 27.82
N GLU A 62 18.25 25.87 27.25
CA GLU A 62 19.34 25.87 26.28
C GLU A 62 19.09 24.86 25.14
N ASP A 63 19.44 25.29 23.93
CA ASP A 63 19.36 24.58 22.66
C ASP A 63 20.42 23.45 22.61
N ILE A 64 20.28 22.47 23.51
CA ILE A 64 21.17 21.31 23.58
C ILE A 64 20.70 20.34 22.51
N GLY A 65 21.46 20.26 21.41
CA GLY A 65 21.21 19.29 20.35
C GLY A 65 21.15 17.87 20.90
N THR A 66 19.99 17.23 20.80
CA THR A 66 19.80 15.85 21.25
C THR A 66 20.12 14.88 20.13
N SER A 67 20.39 13.62 20.50
CA SER A 67 20.66 12.56 19.54
C SER A 67 19.97 11.28 19.94
N LEU A 68 19.66 10.44 18.96
CA LEU A 68 19.16 9.08 19.16
C LEU A 68 20.30 8.08 18.95
N ILE A 69 20.39 7.08 19.84
CA ILE A 69 21.40 6.02 19.77
C ILE A 69 20.79 4.73 19.23
N PHE A 70 21.44 4.20 18.19
CA PHE A 70 21.06 2.97 17.51
C PHE A 70 22.19 1.94 17.65
N ASN A 71 21.89 0.80 18.26
CA ASN A 71 22.81 -0.33 18.37
C ASN A 71 22.47 -1.39 17.33
N PHE A 72 23.31 -1.53 16.31
CA PHE A 72 23.20 -2.59 15.33
C PHE A 72 24.08 -3.76 15.74
N THR A 73 23.50 -4.95 15.86
CA THR A 73 24.23 -6.15 16.27
C THR A 73 23.81 -7.36 15.43
N LEU A 74 24.77 -8.13 14.93
CA LEU A 74 24.52 -9.42 14.28
C LEU A 74 24.51 -10.55 15.31
N GLN A 75 23.32 -11.12 15.53
CA GLN A 75 23.11 -12.35 16.27
C GLN A 75 23.41 -13.54 15.38
N ASP A 76 24.32 -14.41 15.84
CA ASP A 76 24.79 -15.61 15.14
C ASP A 76 25.22 -15.40 13.69
N LYS A 77 25.68 -14.17 13.36
CA LYS A 77 26.00 -13.73 12.00
C LYS A 77 24.85 -13.92 11.01
N ARG A 78 23.59 -13.95 11.44
CA ARG A 78 22.45 -14.24 10.57
C ARG A 78 21.34 -13.22 10.69
N ILE A 79 21.13 -12.73 11.91
CA ILE A 79 20.04 -11.82 12.23
C ILE A 79 20.64 -10.49 12.65
N LEU A 80 20.37 -9.44 11.89
CA LEU A 80 20.64 -8.06 12.28
C LEU A 80 19.56 -7.61 13.27
N LEU A 81 20.01 -7.24 14.46
CA LEU A 81 19.23 -6.61 15.49
C LEU A 81 19.51 -5.10 15.47
N LEU A 82 18.47 -4.31 15.71
CA LEU A 82 18.56 -2.90 16.06
C LEU A 82 17.99 -2.74 17.48
N ASN A 83 18.82 -2.32 18.43
CA ASN A 83 18.46 -2.19 19.84
C ASN A 83 17.75 -3.46 20.34
N ASP A 84 18.36 -4.62 20.08
CA ASP A 84 17.88 -5.97 20.41
C ASP A 84 16.59 -6.42 19.69
N VAL A 85 16.07 -5.62 18.74
CA VAL A 85 14.90 -5.98 17.92
C VAL A 85 15.36 -6.49 16.54
N PRO A 86 14.92 -7.68 16.09
CA PRO A 86 15.32 -8.22 14.79
C PRO A 86 14.72 -7.43 13.63
N ILE A 87 15.58 -6.82 12.83
CA ILE A 87 15.22 -6.02 11.65
C ILE A 87 15.58 -6.68 10.32
N PHE A 88 16.48 -7.67 10.31
CA PHE A 88 16.80 -8.43 9.10
C PHE A 88 17.38 -9.82 9.42
N PRO A 89 16.98 -10.90 8.73
CA PRO A 89 15.81 -10.97 7.85
C PRO A 89 14.52 -10.84 8.67
N LEU A 90 13.47 -10.28 8.05
CA LEU A 90 12.17 -10.18 8.70
C LEU A 90 11.43 -11.51 8.64
N GLU A 91 11.04 -12.05 9.79
CA GLU A 91 10.20 -13.26 9.89
C GLU A 91 8.83 -13.04 9.24
N LYS A 92 8.23 -11.88 9.49
CA LYS A 92 6.93 -11.45 8.98
C LYS A 92 7.07 -10.11 8.26
N ALA A 93 7.46 -10.16 7.00
CA ALA A 93 7.64 -8.99 6.13
C ALA A 93 6.43 -8.02 6.08
N TYR A 94 5.23 -8.51 6.41
CA TYR A 94 3.97 -7.75 6.34
C TYR A 94 3.59 -7.07 7.66
N VAL A 95 4.36 -7.27 8.73
CA VAL A 95 4.23 -6.50 9.98
C VAL A 95 5.54 -5.75 10.15
N PRO A 96 5.57 -4.44 9.85
CA PRO A 96 6.70 -3.60 10.17
C PRO A 96 7.08 -3.74 11.65
N ARG A 97 8.38 -3.75 11.95
CA ARG A 97 8.85 -3.89 13.33
C ARG A 97 8.74 -2.54 14.02
N ARG A 98 8.18 -2.53 15.23
CA ARG A 98 8.27 -1.35 16.10
C ARG A 98 9.73 -1.15 16.51
N LEU A 99 10.30 -0.03 16.10
CA LEU A 99 11.67 0.34 16.42
C LEU A 99 11.68 1.29 17.61
N TYR A 100 12.73 1.19 18.41
CA TYR A 100 12.94 2.05 19.57
C TYR A 100 14.38 2.53 19.57
N ALA A 101 14.63 3.73 20.09
CA ALA A 101 15.97 4.24 20.36
C ALA A 101 16.00 5.05 21.65
N ARG A 102 17.14 5.04 22.31
CA ARG A 102 17.35 5.86 23.51
C ARG A 102 17.91 7.23 23.10
N GLN A 103 17.41 8.28 23.73
CA GLN A 103 17.97 9.61 23.57
C GLN A 103 19.31 9.73 24.30
N SER A 104 20.20 10.56 23.79
CA SER A 104 21.45 10.91 24.45
C SER A 104 21.81 12.35 24.16
N THR A 105 22.34 13.01 25.18
CA THR A 105 22.93 14.36 25.10
C THR A 105 24.43 14.31 24.80
N ILE A 106 24.98 13.12 24.52
CA ILE A 106 26.39 12.98 24.14
C ILE A 106 26.67 13.78 22.87
N THR A 107 27.72 14.59 22.89
CA THR A 107 28.09 15.39 21.73
C THR A 107 28.78 14.50 20.67
N GLN A 108 28.75 14.95 19.42
CA GLN A 108 29.39 14.24 18.32
C GLN A 108 30.89 14.00 18.57
N THR A 109 31.57 15.00 19.12
CA THR A 109 32.99 14.92 19.44
C THR A 109 33.24 13.90 20.54
N GLU A 110 32.49 13.92 21.64
CA GLU A 110 32.63 12.94 22.72
C GLU A 110 32.38 11.50 22.24
N PHE A 111 31.35 11.30 21.41
CA PHE A 111 31.03 10.00 20.82
C PHE A 111 32.19 9.47 19.97
N GLN A 112 32.80 10.32 19.14
CA GLN A 112 33.97 9.98 18.31
C GLN A 112 35.23 9.68 19.13
N HIS A 113 35.46 10.41 20.24
CA HIS A 113 36.57 10.16 21.15
C HIS A 113 36.39 8.91 22.01
N GLY A 114 35.27 8.21 21.84
CA GLY A 114 35.05 6.91 22.44
C GLY A 114 34.40 6.96 23.82
N LYS A 115 33.84 8.10 24.24
CA LYS A 115 33.00 8.17 25.44
C LYS A 115 31.74 7.32 25.20
N PRO A 116 31.43 6.34 26.06
CA PRO A 116 30.20 5.57 25.94
C PRO A 116 29.00 6.46 26.25
N PRO A 117 27.89 6.35 25.48
CA PRO A 117 26.64 7.04 25.85
C PRO A 117 26.11 6.47 27.16
N SER A 118 25.64 7.35 28.05
CA SER A 118 24.92 6.93 29.25
C SER A 118 23.51 6.51 28.85
N LEU A 119 23.23 5.21 28.86
CA LEU A 119 21.98 4.65 28.35
C LEU A 119 21.06 4.09 29.43
N ASP A 120 21.54 3.86 30.66
CA ASP A 120 20.76 3.13 31.67
C ASP A 120 19.45 3.84 32.02
N ASP A 121 19.55 5.14 32.32
CA ASP A 121 18.41 6.01 32.66
C ASP A 121 17.90 6.85 31.47
N ALA A 122 18.45 6.63 30.28
CA ALA A 122 18.08 7.41 29.11
C ALA A 122 16.65 7.08 28.62
N PRO A 123 15.84 8.10 28.26
CA PRO A 123 14.47 7.91 27.81
C PRO A 123 14.43 7.09 26.51
N LEU A 124 13.50 6.14 26.46
CA LEU A 124 13.30 5.25 25.31
C LEU A 124 12.15 5.76 24.44
N TYR A 125 12.47 6.14 23.21
CA TYR A 125 11.51 6.63 22.23
C TYR A 125 11.09 5.50 21.28
N ALA A 126 9.78 5.43 21.00
CA ALA A 126 9.25 4.68 19.87
C ALA A 126 9.42 5.51 18.59
N LEU A 127 9.82 4.88 17.49
CA LEU A 127 10.22 5.57 16.28
C LEU A 127 9.20 5.40 15.16
N ASP A 128 8.98 6.49 14.42
CA ASP A 128 8.36 6.48 13.10
C ASP A 128 9.46 6.54 12.06
N TYR A 129 9.37 5.74 11.02
CA TYR A 129 10.45 5.63 10.05
C TYR A 129 9.95 5.39 8.64
N HIS A 130 10.71 5.89 7.67
CA HIS A 130 10.59 5.54 6.27
C HIS A 130 11.62 4.45 5.96
N GLN A 131 11.12 3.35 5.39
CA GLN A 131 11.94 2.23 4.95
C GLN A 131 12.14 2.34 3.45
N ALA A 132 13.23 2.96 3.03
CA ALA A 132 13.61 2.92 1.63
C ALA A 132 14.22 1.54 1.34
N VAL A 133 13.60 0.81 0.43
CA VAL A 133 14.20 -0.38 -0.16
C VAL A 133 14.51 0.01 -1.60
N PRO A 134 15.78 -0.02 -2.02
CA PRO A 134 16.16 0.50 -3.32
C PRO A 134 15.30 -0.17 -4.41
N ALA A 135 14.62 0.66 -5.21
CA ALA A 135 13.81 0.19 -6.31
C ALA A 135 14.66 -0.75 -7.20
N THR A 136 14.08 -1.89 -7.55
CA THR A 136 14.68 -2.96 -8.35
C THR A 136 15.20 -2.50 -9.73
N ASP A 137 14.91 -1.27 -10.12
CA ASP A 137 15.19 -0.68 -11.43
C ASP A 137 16.68 -0.57 -11.76
N ILE A 138 17.58 -0.47 -10.78
CA ILE A 138 19.02 -0.26 -11.06
C ILE A 138 19.77 -1.58 -11.33
N VAL A 139 19.28 -2.73 -10.84
CA VAL A 139 19.97 -4.04 -10.97
C VAL A 139 19.29 -4.97 -11.98
N SER A 140 18.13 -4.59 -12.50
CA SER A 140 17.37 -5.39 -13.47
C SER A 140 18.07 -5.58 -14.83
N SER A 141 19.17 -4.88 -15.13
CA SER A 141 19.85 -5.01 -16.43
C SER A 141 20.90 -6.13 -16.50
N GLN A 142 21.33 -6.73 -15.38
CA GLN A 142 22.41 -7.73 -15.40
C GLN A 142 22.18 -8.98 -14.54
N VAL A 143 21.22 -8.98 -13.62
CA VAL A 143 20.91 -10.17 -12.80
C VAL A 143 19.59 -10.74 -13.27
N ALA A 144 19.65 -11.91 -13.92
CA ALA A 144 18.51 -12.64 -14.43
C ALA A 144 17.35 -12.69 -13.43
N SER A 145 16.14 -12.55 -13.96
CA SER A 145 14.83 -12.61 -13.31
C SER A 145 14.68 -13.83 -12.39
N HIS A 146 15.20 -13.72 -11.17
CA HIS A 146 15.07 -14.74 -10.15
C HIS A 146 13.78 -14.43 -9.36
N PRO A 147 12.85 -15.38 -9.20
CA PRO A 147 11.60 -15.16 -8.44
C PRO A 147 11.84 -14.85 -6.95
N ALA A 148 13.09 -14.98 -6.47
CA ALA A 148 13.52 -14.61 -5.12
C ALA A 148 14.06 -13.17 -5.01
N ALA A 149 14.28 -12.47 -6.14
CA ALA A 149 14.52 -11.04 -6.16
C ALA A 149 13.29 -10.26 -5.64
N HIS A 150 12.10 -10.84 -5.76
CA HIS A 150 10.84 -10.27 -5.25
C HIS A 150 10.77 -10.09 -3.73
N TYR A 151 11.70 -10.68 -2.95
CA TYR A 151 11.68 -10.61 -1.48
C TYR A 151 12.87 -9.87 -0.87
N ASN A 152 13.70 -9.19 -1.67
CA ASN A 152 14.83 -8.35 -1.20
C ASN A 152 15.74 -8.98 -0.10
N VAL A 153 15.80 -10.30 -0.02
CA VAL A 153 16.70 -11.02 0.89
C VAL A 153 18.17 -10.87 0.45
N LEU A 154 18.40 -10.35 -0.76
CA LEU A 154 19.73 -10.08 -1.35
C LEU A 154 20.12 -8.61 -1.39
N GLN A 155 19.24 -7.67 -1.04
CA GLN A 155 19.63 -6.27 -0.97
C GLN A 155 20.41 -6.04 0.31
N THR A 156 21.72 -6.03 0.14
CA THR A 156 22.76 -5.74 1.11
C THR A 156 22.72 -4.32 1.65
N GLN A 157 21.69 -3.53 1.38
CA GLN A 157 21.61 -2.14 1.83
C GLN A 157 20.23 -1.87 2.45
N LEU A 158 20.22 -1.50 3.73
CA LEU A 158 19.03 -1.06 4.46
C LEU A 158 19.15 0.43 4.70
N GLU A 159 18.10 1.18 4.38
CA GLU A 159 18.04 2.62 4.61
C GLU A 159 16.93 2.93 5.60
N PHE A 160 17.31 3.57 6.70
CA PHE A 160 16.39 4.00 7.75
C PHE A 160 16.38 5.51 7.80
N ASP A 161 15.23 6.08 7.52
CA ASP A 161 14.99 7.50 7.69
C ASP A 161 14.01 7.72 8.84
N ILE A 162 14.44 8.38 9.92
CA ILE A 162 13.66 8.47 11.16
C ILE A 162 12.77 9.72 11.12
N LEU A 163 11.50 9.53 10.83
CA LEU A 163 10.51 10.59 10.58
C LEU A 163 9.98 11.21 11.87
N GLY A 164 9.96 10.45 12.95
CA GLY A 164 9.33 10.85 14.19
C GLY A 164 9.80 10.03 15.37
N ALA A 165 9.68 10.60 16.55
CA ALA A 165 9.97 9.94 17.82
C ALA A 165 8.86 10.26 18.82
N GLY A 166 8.50 9.30 19.66
CA GLY A 166 7.47 9.50 20.66
C GLY A 166 7.66 8.69 21.92
N ILE A 167 7.22 9.27 23.02
CA ILE A 167 7.35 8.74 24.38
C ILE A 167 6.14 9.17 25.19
N ALA A 168 5.58 8.25 25.99
CA ALA A 168 4.45 8.52 26.88
C ALA A 168 3.24 9.25 26.23
N GLY A 169 2.95 8.96 24.96
CA GLY A 169 1.85 9.58 24.20
C GLY A 169 2.17 10.93 23.56
N GLN A 170 3.36 11.50 23.82
CA GLN A 170 3.86 12.66 23.08
C GLN A 170 4.52 12.20 21.78
N THR A 171 4.23 12.91 20.69
CA THR A 171 4.73 12.63 19.36
C THR A 171 5.42 13.85 18.80
N THR A 172 6.69 13.72 18.45
CA THR A 172 7.47 14.75 17.78
C THR A 172 7.86 14.25 16.39
N LEU A 173 7.47 14.99 15.36
CA LEU A 173 7.96 14.77 14.01
C LEU A 173 9.35 15.41 13.88
N LEU A 174 10.29 14.68 13.31
CA LEU A 174 11.65 15.13 13.08
C LEU A 174 11.74 15.59 11.63
N ARG A 175 11.58 16.90 11.41
CA ARG A 175 11.47 17.53 10.08
C ARG A 175 12.75 18.27 9.67
N ASP A 176 13.72 18.36 10.57
CA ASP A 176 14.96 19.09 10.33
C ASP A 176 15.71 18.53 9.11
N ASP A 177 16.02 19.41 8.17
CA ASP A 177 16.74 19.11 6.92
C ASP A 177 18.19 18.68 7.18
N THR A 178 18.73 18.99 8.37
CA THR A 178 20.07 18.59 8.81
C THR A 178 20.11 17.19 9.39
N GLN A 179 18.94 16.59 9.69
CA GLN A 179 18.87 15.20 10.13
C GLN A 179 19.38 14.28 9.01
N ARG A 180 20.14 13.25 9.38
CA ARG A 180 20.68 12.27 8.44
C ARG A 180 19.87 10.98 8.42
N LEU A 181 19.92 10.28 7.29
CA LEU A 181 19.40 8.91 7.19
C LEU A 181 20.53 7.90 7.45
N ILE A 182 20.18 6.76 8.03
CA ILE A 182 21.11 5.69 8.38
C ILE A 182 21.12 4.67 7.23
N ILE A 183 22.27 4.47 6.61
CA ILE A 183 22.46 3.42 5.59
C ILE A 183 23.34 2.31 6.15
N ILE A 184 22.82 1.10 6.12
CA ILE A 184 23.51 -0.11 6.58
C ILE A 184 23.78 -1.00 5.39
N LYS A 185 25.05 -1.26 5.12
CA LYS A 185 25.50 -2.21 4.12
C LYS A 185 25.89 -3.53 4.78
N LEU A 186 25.17 -4.59 4.47
CA LEU A 186 25.44 -5.97 4.87
C LEU A 186 26.22 -6.69 3.75
N GLN A 187 27.00 -7.70 4.07
CA GLN A 187 27.66 -8.56 3.08
C GLN A 187 27.48 -10.02 3.46
N GLU A 188 27.06 -10.84 2.51
CA GLU A 188 26.93 -12.28 2.70
C GLU A 188 28.32 -12.95 2.76
N LEU A 189 28.49 -13.86 3.72
CA LEU A 189 29.66 -14.67 3.99
C LEU A 189 29.38 -16.13 3.60
N GLY A 190 29.50 -16.47 2.32
CA GLY A 190 29.34 -17.85 1.86
C GLY A 190 29.27 -17.99 0.34
N PRO A 191 29.39 -19.23 -0.19
CA PRO A 191 29.10 -19.47 -1.60
C PRO A 191 27.62 -19.17 -1.84
N TYR A 192 27.33 -18.29 -2.80
CA TYR A 192 25.96 -17.97 -3.21
C TYR A 192 25.18 -19.26 -3.49
N ALA A 193 24.32 -19.64 -2.56
CA ALA A 193 23.51 -20.83 -2.73
C ALA A 193 22.40 -20.47 -3.73
N LYS A 194 22.64 -20.78 -5.01
CA LYS A 194 21.67 -20.60 -6.13
C LYS A 194 20.27 -21.18 -5.85
N LYS A 195 20.11 -21.97 -4.79
CA LYS A 195 18.87 -22.62 -4.38
C LYS A 195 18.58 -22.39 -2.89
N TRP A 196 18.35 -21.14 -2.47
CA TRP A 196 17.84 -20.83 -1.12
C TRP A 196 16.53 -21.58 -0.78
N HIS A 197 15.74 -21.97 -1.77
CA HIS A 197 14.49 -22.71 -1.56
C HIS A 197 14.66 -24.20 -1.25
N THR A 198 15.80 -24.83 -1.58
CA THR A 198 15.97 -26.28 -1.37
C THR A 198 16.37 -26.66 0.04
N ASN A 199 16.89 -25.71 0.84
CA ASN A 199 17.19 -25.90 2.25
C ASN A 199 16.87 -24.62 3.03
N PRO A 200 15.63 -24.45 3.53
CA PRO A 200 15.24 -23.26 4.32
C PRO A 200 15.97 -23.17 5.67
N THR A 201 16.75 -24.18 6.04
CA THR A 201 17.45 -24.29 7.34
C THR A 201 18.80 -23.59 7.40
N SER A 202 19.38 -23.17 6.27
CA SER A 202 20.65 -22.42 6.26
C SER A 202 20.43 -20.96 5.85
N LEU A 203 20.03 -20.11 6.81
CA LEU A 203 20.13 -18.66 6.62
C LEU A 203 21.59 -18.29 6.28
N PRO A 204 21.80 -17.39 5.30
CA PRO A 204 23.14 -16.97 4.94
C PRO A 204 23.84 -16.32 6.13
N GLN A 205 25.14 -16.56 6.26
CA GLN A 205 25.94 -15.78 7.20
C GLN A 205 26.14 -14.38 6.61
N LEU A 206 26.12 -13.37 7.46
CA LEU A 206 26.20 -11.97 7.13
C LEU A 206 27.33 -11.34 7.94
N LYS A 207 27.89 -10.27 7.41
CA LYS A 207 28.65 -9.28 8.18
C LYS A 207 28.14 -7.88 7.87
N ILE A 208 28.30 -6.99 8.83
CA ILE A 208 28.11 -5.56 8.59
C ILE A 208 29.35 -5.10 7.80
N PHE A 209 29.17 -4.75 6.53
CA PHE A 209 30.23 -4.23 5.68
C PHE A 209 30.50 -2.76 5.98
N ASN A 210 29.44 -1.98 6.09
CA ASN A 210 29.53 -0.55 6.34
C ASN A 210 28.24 -0.01 6.97
N ILE A 211 28.36 1.02 7.81
CA ILE A 211 27.24 1.85 8.23
C ILE A 211 27.66 3.30 8.07
N LEU A 212 26.86 4.07 7.34
CA LEU A 212 27.13 5.46 7.02
C LEU A 212 25.86 6.30 7.23
N LEU A 213 26.07 7.57 7.54
CA LEU A 213 25.01 8.57 7.63
C LEU A 213 25.04 9.41 6.35
N ARG A 214 23.87 9.61 5.75
CA ARG A 214 23.72 10.43 4.54
C ARG A 214 22.75 11.58 4.82
N ASP A 215 23.03 12.75 4.25
CA ASP A 215 22.15 13.91 4.39
C ASP A 215 20.78 13.64 3.74
N ARG A 216 19.72 14.12 4.38
CA ARG A 216 18.33 13.96 3.97
C ARG A 216 17.98 15.03 2.94
N TYR A 217 18.30 14.75 1.68
CA TYR A 217 18.16 15.75 0.60
C TYR A 217 16.68 16.16 0.38
N PRO A 218 16.36 17.45 0.16
CA PRO A 218 14.99 17.99 0.22
C PRO A 218 14.01 17.51 -0.88
N TYR A 219 14.42 16.56 -1.73
CA TYR A 219 13.60 16.07 -2.85
C TYR A 219 13.40 14.55 -2.84
N HIS A 220 13.96 13.82 -1.87
CA HIS A 220 13.91 12.36 -1.96
C HIS A 220 12.55 11.75 -1.61
N LEU A 221 11.73 12.37 -0.75
CA LEU A 221 10.28 12.15 -0.66
C LEU A 221 9.62 13.39 -0.02
N PRO A 222 8.38 13.77 -0.38
CA PRO A 222 7.62 14.64 0.51
C PRO A 222 7.45 13.88 1.82
N PHE A 223 7.84 14.49 2.94
CA PHE A 223 7.42 14.04 4.26
C PHE A 223 5.90 13.98 4.26
N SER A 224 5.35 12.81 3.96
CA SER A 224 3.92 12.59 3.99
C SER A 224 3.62 12.57 5.45
N SER A 225 3.03 13.65 5.97
CA SER A 225 2.61 13.64 7.37
C SER A 225 1.67 12.44 7.56
N PRO A 226 1.55 11.89 8.78
CA PRO A 226 0.65 10.76 9.00
C PRO A 226 -0.79 11.06 8.52
N GLU A 227 -1.18 12.33 8.48
CA GLU A 227 -2.48 12.79 7.97
C GLU A 227 -2.62 12.73 6.45
N ASP A 228 -1.51 12.78 5.71
CA ASP A 228 -1.46 12.74 4.24
C ASP A 228 -1.49 11.31 3.69
N LEU A 229 -1.26 10.30 4.55
CA LEU A 229 -1.31 8.90 4.13
C LEU A 229 -2.73 8.45 3.79
N GLU A 230 -2.84 7.61 2.77
CA GLU A 230 -4.12 7.05 2.36
C GLU A 230 -4.69 6.18 3.49
N LYS A 231 -5.89 6.54 3.97
CA LYS A 231 -6.53 5.78 5.04
C LYS A 231 -6.95 4.41 4.53
N CYS A 232 -6.60 3.38 5.30
CA CYS A 232 -7.09 2.02 5.11
C CYS A 232 -8.60 1.95 4.85
N THR A 233 -8.98 1.24 3.79
CA THR A 233 -10.37 0.79 3.60
C THR A 233 -10.57 -0.58 4.24
N LEU A 234 -11.74 -0.82 4.85
CA LEU A 234 -12.12 -2.12 5.45
C LEU A 234 -12.09 -3.31 4.46
N TRP A 235 -12.02 -3.03 3.15
CA TRP A 235 -11.95 -4.04 2.10
C TRP A 235 -10.53 -4.34 1.66
N SER A 236 -9.56 -3.48 2.00
CA SER A 236 -8.16 -3.72 1.69
C SER A 236 -7.60 -4.73 2.67
N TRP A 237 -7.08 -5.85 2.15
CA TRP A 237 -6.47 -6.87 3.00
C TRP A 237 -5.29 -6.31 3.78
N ARG A 238 -4.41 -5.50 3.16
CA ARG A 238 -3.18 -5.00 3.79
C ARG A 238 -3.06 -3.49 3.85
N CYS A 239 -3.79 -2.74 3.02
CA CYS A 239 -3.57 -1.30 2.81
C CYS A 239 -2.14 -0.97 2.36
N SER A 240 -1.58 -1.78 1.47
CA SER A 240 -0.22 -1.56 1.00
C SER A 240 -0.10 -0.29 0.17
N GLU A 241 0.90 0.54 0.48
CA GLU A 241 1.27 1.73 -0.32
C GLU A 241 1.95 1.33 -1.64
N ILE A 242 2.53 0.13 -1.69
CA ILE A 242 3.15 -0.46 -2.88
C ILE A 242 2.61 -1.88 -3.07
N ASP A 243 2.35 -2.25 -4.32
CA ASP A 243 1.99 -3.63 -4.68
C ASP A 243 3.14 -4.62 -4.42
N GLU A 244 4.39 -4.13 -4.40
CA GLU A 244 5.60 -4.90 -4.21
C GLU A 244 6.20 -4.72 -2.81
N TYR A 245 7.03 -5.67 -2.39
CA TYR A 245 7.71 -5.60 -1.09
C TYR A 245 8.83 -4.54 -1.10
N PRO A 246 8.97 -3.71 -0.05
CA PRO A 246 8.16 -3.63 1.16
C PRO A 246 6.79 -3.00 0.89
N TRP A 247 5.72 -3.63 1.38
CA TRP A 247 4.34 -3.17 1.15
C TRP A 247 4.04 -1.79 1.74
N TYR A 248 4.86 -1.31 2.67
CA TYR A 248 4.74 -0.04 3.38
C TYR A 248 6.07 0.71 3.28
N LYS A 249 6.05 1.94 2.76
CA LYS A 249 7.22 2.83 2.77
C LYS A 249 7.29 3.58 4.08
N PHE A 250 6.15 4.08 4.55
CA PHE A 250 6.05 4.86 5.77
C PHE A 250 5.49 4.00 6.90
N VAL A 251 6.18 3.99 8.05
CA VAL A 251 5.76 3.25 9.22
C VAL A 251 5.60 4.23 10.37
N TYR A 252 4.35 4.61 10.62
CA TYR A 252 3.97 5.44 11.77
C TYR A 252 3.45 4.58 12.92
N ARG A 253 3.95 4.82 14.13
CA ARG A 253 3.59 4.03 15.32
C ARG A 253 2.10 4.03 15.63
N GLU A 254 1.39 5.09 15.26
CA GLU A 254 -0.05 5.24 15.47
C GLU A 254 -0.89 4.47 14.45
N ALA A 255 -0.34 4.19 13.27
CA ALA A 255 -1.00 3.44 12.22
C ALA A 255 -0.72 1.93 12.31
N PHE A 256 0.34 1.51 13.00
CA PHE A 256 0.79 0.11 13.02
C PHE A 256 0.80 -0.53 14.42
N ASP A 257 0.37 -1.78 14.49
CA ASP A 257 0.52 -2.63 15.67
C ASP A 257 1.06 -4.03 15.35
N GLN A 258 1.00 -4.94 16.33
CA GLN A 258 1.51 -6.31 16.18
C GLN A 258 0.80 -7.14 15.09
N TYR A 259 -0.37 -6.69 14.63
CA TYR A 259 -1.16 -7.35 13.59
C TYR A 259 -0.96 -6.74 12.20
N GLY A 260 -0.34 -5.56 12.12
CA GLY A 260 -0.12 -4.81 10.88
C GLY A 260 -0.73 -3.41 10.96
N GLU A 261 -1.11 -2.87 9.81
CA GLU A 261 -1.75 -1.56 9.72
C GLU A 261 -3.18 -1.58 10.25
N ILE A 262 -3.50 -0.66 11.15
CA ILE A 262 -4.79 -0.50 11.80
C ILE A 262 -5.83 -0.09 10.77
N GLY A 263 -6.96 -0.80 10.75
CA GLY A 263 -8.05 -0.58 9.79
C GLY A 263 -8.00 -1.50 8.57
N SER A 264 -6.90 -2.23 8.35
CA SER A 264 -6.85 -3.26 7.32
C SER A 264 -7.73 -4.48 7.69
N LEU A 265 -8.28 -5.16 6.67
CA LEU A 265 -9.08 -6.38 6.90
C LEU A 265 -8.26 -7.49 7.57
N ARG A 266 -6.95 -7.56 7.26
CA ARG A 266 -6.02 -8.47 7.91
C ARG A 266 -5.87 -8.17 9.39
N HIS A 267 -5.69 -6.91 9.76
CA HIS A 267 -5.57 -6.49 11.16
C HIS A 267 -6.79 -6.94 11.95
N LEU A 268 -7.99 -6.65 11.43
CA LEU A 268 -9.26 -7.08 12.00
C LEU A 268 -9.36 -8.62 12.11
N TRP A 269 -8.98 -9.34 11.06
CA TRP A 269 -8.99 -10.81 11.04
C TRP A 269 -8.07 -11.41 12.11
N LEU A 270 -6.82 -10.94 12.20
CA LEU A 270 -5.84 -11.44 13.15
C LEU A 270 -6.24 -11.10 14.59
N GLN A 271 -6.74 -9.89 14.84
CA GLN A 271 -7.25 -9.49 16.14
C GLN A 271 -8.45 -10.37 16.57
N MET A 272 -9.38 -10.68 15.66
CA MET A 272 -10.47 -11.61 15.94
C MET A 272 -9.96 -13.03 16.22
N CYS A 273 -9.00 -13.51 15.43
CA CYS A 273 -8.39 -14.83 15.60
C CYS A 273 -7.63 -14.95 16.92
N GLU A 274 -6.97 -13.90 17.40
CA GLU A 274 -6.33 -13.89 18.72
C GLU A 274 -7.38 -13.89 19.85
N ARG A 275 -8.45 -13.11 19.70
CA ARG A 275 -9.49 -12.97 20.74
C ARG A 275 -10.41 -14.19 20.87
N PHE A 276 -10.82 -14.79 19.76
CA PHE A 276 -11.81 -15.88 19.73
C PHE A 276 -11.20 -17.23 19.32
N GLY A 277 -9.99 -17.23 18.76
CA GLY A 277 -9.41 -18.42 18.15
C GLY A 277 -9.85 -18.59 16.70
N PHE A 278 -8.91 -19.08 15.88
CA PHE A 278 -9.09 -19.25 14.43
C PHE A 278 -10.37 -20.03 14.06
N TRP A 279 -10.65 -21.12 14.78
CA TRP A 279 -11.82 -21.96 14.51
C TRP A 279 -13.15 -21.26 14.80
N GLN A 280 -13.25 -20.50 15.89
CA GLN A 280 -14.49 -19.80 16.23
C GLN A 280 -14.79 -18.70 15.20
N VAL A 281 -13.78 -17.93 14.81
CA VAL A 281 -13.93 -16.89 13.78
C VAL A 281 -14.38 -17.50 12.45
N THR A 282 -13.77 -18.61 12.04
CA THR A 282 -14.16 -19.31 10.81
C THR A 282 -15.60 -19.81 10.87
N MET A 283 -16.04 -20.36 12.02
CA MET A 283 -17.41 -20.81 12.21
C MET A 283 -18.43 -19.65 12.19
N ILE A 284 -18.10 -18.51 12.81
CA ILE A 284 -18.95 -17.30 12.78
C ILE A 284 -19.13 -16.81 11.34
N ILE A 285 -18.05 -16.77 10.55
CA ILE A 285 -18.11 -16.31 9.15
C ILE A 285 -18.85 -17.34 8.28
N ALA A 286 -18.66 -18.63 8.51
CA ALA A 286 -19.40 -19.67 7.82
C ALA A 286 -20.91 -19.59 8.13
N ALA A 287 -21.28 -19.41 9.39
CA ALA A 287 -22.68 -19.25 9.80
C ALA A 287 -23.29 -17.95 9.22
N GLY A 288 -22.58 -16.84 9.31
CA GLY A 288 -23.02 -15.55 8.76
C GLY A 288 -23.17 -15.57 7.23
N SER A 289 -22.23 -16.18 6.51
CA SER A 289 -22.32 -16.34 5.06
C SER A 289 -23.45 -17.30 4.66
N ALA A 290 -23.66 -18.40 5.39
CA ALA A 290 -24.80 -19.29 5.16
C ALA A 290 -26.15 -18.56 5.36
N MET A 291 -26.28 -17.75 6.43
CA MET A 291 -27.47 -16.94 6.68
C MET A 291 -27.71 -15.91 5.56
N LEU A 292 -26.67 -15.24 5.06
CA LEU A 292 -26.79 -14.26 3.98
C LEU A 292 -27.04 -14.88 2.60
N LEU A 293 -26.43 -16.02 2.30
CA LEU A 293 -26.55 -16.68 0.99
C LEU A 293 -27.81 -17.53 0.88
N SER A 294 -28.37 -18.02 2.00
CA SER A 294 -29.56 -18.89 1.97
C SER A 294 -30.77 -18.28 1.26
N PRO A 295 -31.14 -16.99 1.44
CA PRO A 295 -32.28 -16.41 0.75
C PRO A 295 -32.01 -16.19 -0.74
N LEU A 296 -30.76 -15.88 -1.11
CA LEU A 296 -30.34 -15.74 -2.51
C LEU A 296 -30.44 -17.08 -3.24
N LEU A 297 -29.91 -18.15 -2.63
CA LEU A 297 -30.01 -19.50 -3.18
C LEU A 297 -31.46 -19.99 -3.25
N TYR A 298 -32.27 -19.72 -2.22
CA TYR A 298 -33.70 -20.05 -2.24
C TYR A 298 -34.47 -19.26 -3.31
N GLY A 299 -34.15 -17.98 -3.49
CA GLY A 299 -34.71 -17.13 -4.54
C GLY A 299 -34.37 -17.63 -5.95
N LEU A 300 -33.10 -18.00 -6.19
CA LEU A 300 -32.66 -18.61 -7.44
C LEU A 300 -33.36 -19.95 -7.69
N TYR A 301 -33.44 -20.81 -6.68
CA TYR A 301 -34.17 -22.07 -6.76
C TYR A 301 -35.64 -21.86 -7.15
N ARG A 302 -36.34 -20.94 -6.48
CA ARG A 302 -37.73 -20.59 -6.79
C ARG A 302 -37.88 -20.04 -8.22
N ALA A 303 -36.94 -19.20 -8.67
CA ALA A 303 -36.94 -18.68 -10.03
C ALA A 303 -36.81 -19.81 -11.08
N VAL A 304 -35.90 -20.77 -10.86
CA VAL A 304 -35.73 -21.93 -11.74
C VAL A 304 -37.00 -22.77 -11.79
N VAL A 305 -37.63 -23.05 -10.64
CA VAL A 305 -38.89 -23.82 -10.59
C VAL A 305 -40.02 -23.11 -11.35
N VAL A 306 -40.14 -21.79 -11.21
CA VAL A 306 -41.16 -21.00 -11.94
C VAL A 306 -40.90 -21.01 -13.44
N ILE A 307 -39.64 -20.90 -13.87
CA ILE A 307 -39.26 -20.98 -15.29
C ILE A 307 -39.58 -22.37 -15.85
N GLN A 308 -39.20 -23.43 -15.16
CA GLN A 308 -39.52 -24.81 -15.57
C GLN A 308 -41.02 -25.03 -15.69
N GLN A 309 -41.82 -24.52 -14.73
CA GLN A 309 -43.27 -24.58 -14.81
C GLN A 309 -43.83 -23.82 -16.02
N ARG A 310 -43.29 -22.64 -16.34
CA ARG A 310 -43.68 -21.86 -17.53
C ARG A 310 -43.31 -22.59 -18.82
N VAL A 311 -42.10 -23.13 -18.92
CA VAL A 311 -41.63 -23.89 -20.07
C VAL A 311 -42.49 -25.14 -20.27
N ASN A 312 -42.75 -25.90 -19.21
CA ASN A 312 -43.62 -27.08 -19.29
C ASN A 312 -45.04 -26.73 -19.74
N ARG A 313 -45.61 -25.61 -19.25
CA ARG A 313 -46.91 -25.13 -19.73
C ARG A 313 -46.89 -24.76 -21.21
N LEU A 314 -45.83 -24.10 -21.69
CA LEU A 314 -45.69 -23.76 -23.11
C LEU A 314 -45.49 -25.00 -23.99
N CYS A 315 -44.70 -25.97 -23.54
CA CYS A 315 -44.51 -27.24 -24.23
C CYS A 315 -45.80 -28.05 -24.32
N ASN A 316 -46.58 -28.13 -23.22
CA ASN A 316 -47.87 -28.84 -23.24
C ASN A 316 -48.86 -28.17 -24.19
N LYS A 317 -48.95 -26.83 -24.18
CA LYS A 317 -49.79 -26.10 -25.14
C LYS A 317 -49.40 -26.33 -26.60
N ARG A 318 -48.09 -26.47 -26.90
CA ARG A 318 -47.63 -26.83 -28.25
C ARG A 318 -48.07 -28.24 -28.64
N LYS A 319 -47.94 -29.22 -27.73
CA LYS A 319 -48.39 -30.60 -27.98
C LYS A 319 -49.90 -30.68 -28.21
N GLU A 320 -50.69 -29.95 -27.42
CA GLU A 320 -52.15 -29.86 -27.61
C GLU A 320 -52.48 -29.26 -28.99
N HIS A 321 -51.79 -28.20 -29.41
CA HIS A 321 -51.99 -27.59 -30.72
C HIS A 321 -51.53 -28.49 -31.88
N GLU A 322 -50.44 -29.25 -31.72
CA GLU A 322 -49.99 -30.25 -32.69
C GLU A 322 -51.00 -31.40 -32.80
N GLN A 323 -51.59 -31.85 -31.69
CA GLN A 323 -52.67 -32.85 -31.71
C GLN A 323 -53.92 -32.33 -32.41
N GLN A 324 -54.33 -31.08 -32.13
CA GLN A 324 -55.47 -30.46 -32.83
C GLN A 324 -55.25 -30.38 -34.34
N ILE A 325 -54.05 -29.99 -34.79
CA ILE A 325 -53.71 -29.96 -36.22
C ILE A 325 -53.76 -31.37 -36.82
N LEU A 326 -53.22 -32.39 -36.13
CA LEU A 326 -53.26 -33.78 -36.61
C LEU A 326 -54.68 -34.35 -36.69
N ASP A 327 -55.53 -34.03 -35.72
CA ASP A 327 -56.94 -34.44 -35.72
C ASP A 327 -57.71 -33.74 -36.85
N GLU A 328 -57.50 -32.44 -37.06
CA GLU A 328 -58.07 -31.68 -38.19
C GLU A 328 -57.59 -32.22 -39.55
N GLU A 329 -56.30 -32.57 -39.69
CA GLU A 329 -55.75 -33.19 -40.90
C GLU A 329 -56.33 -34.60 -41.15
N ALA A 330 -56.53 -35.40 -40.09
CA ALA A 330 -57.13 -36.73 -40.20
C ALA A 330 -58.63 -36.68 -40.57
N GLU A 331 -59.38 -35.73 -40.01
CA GLU A 331 -60.78 -35.49 -40.39
C GLU A 331 -60.90 -34.93 -41.82
N GLY A 332 -59.97 -34.05 -42.23
CA GLY A 332 -59.88 -33.55 -43.60
C GLY A 332 -59.60 -34.63 -44.65
N LEU A 333 -58.84 -35.68 -44.27
CA LEU A 333 -58.58 -36.84 -45.14
C LEU A 333 -59.77 -37.80 -45.26
N LEU A 334 -60.76 -37.72 -44.36
CA LEU A 334 -62.00 -38.53 -44.41
C LEU A 334 -63.16 -37.83 -45.14
N GLN A 335 -63.02 -36.55 -45.53
CA GLN A 335 -64.05 -35.80 -46.26
C GLN A 335 -63.85 -35.77 -47.79
N PHE A 336 -63.00 -36.63 -48.36
CA PHE A 336 -62.75 -36.66 -49.81
C PHE A 336 -63.60 -37.66 -50.63
N GLU A 337 -64.64 -38.27 -50.05
CA GLU A 337 -65.66 -39.01 -50.81
C GLU A 337 -67.07 -38.52 -50.45
N ASP A 338 -67.42 -37.33 -50.95
CA ASP A 338 -68.76 -36.97 -51.46
C ASP A 338 -68.95 -35.46 -51.40
N SER A 339 -68.57 -34.77 -52.48
CA SER A 339 -69.46 -33.82 -53.14
C SER A 339 -68.72 -33.14 -54.29
N GLU A 340 -69.02 -33.59 -55.51
CA GLU A 340 -69.16 -32.68 -56.64
C GLU A 340 -70.23 -31.65 -56.27
N ASP A 341 -69.89 -30.36 -56.13
CA ASP A 341 -70.73 -29.35 -56.75
C ASP A 341 -70.00 -28.03 -56.99
N PHE A 342 -70.09 -27.61 -58.23
CA PHE A 342 -69.71 -26.31 -58.76
C PHE A 342 -70.58 -25.23 -58.13
N LYS A 343 -69.99 -24.13 -57.64
CA LYS A 343 -70.54 -22.79 -57.87
C LYS A 343 -69.55 -21.67 -57.60
N GLU A 344 -68.92 -21.29 -58.69
CA GLU A 344 -68.72 -19.90 -59.13
C GLU A 344 -69.60 -18.89 -58.40
N LYS A 345 -68.95 -17.97 -57.66
CA LYS A 345 -69.52 -16.65 -57.39
C LYS A 345 -68.43 -15.60 -57.27
N GLU A 346 -68.33 -14.83 -58.34
CA GLU A 346 -67.60 -13.58 -58.46
C GLU A 346 -68.13 -12.49 -57.50
N ASP A 347 -67.21 -11.58 -57.20
CA ASP A 347 -67.36 -10.16 -56.84
C ASP A 347 -67.91 -9.75 -55.46
N ALA A 348 -67.04 -9.14 -54.67
CA ALA A 348 -67.12 -7.69 -54.40
C ALA A 348 -65.82 -7.19 -53.74
N PHE A 349 -65.06 -6.43 -54.52
CA PHE A 349 -63.92 -5.61 -54.12
C PHE A 349 -64.42 -4.21 -53.75
N GLU A 350 -64.18 -3.73 -52.53
CA GLU A 350 -64.08 -2.29 -52.25
C GLU A 350 -63.03 -1.98 -51.17
N PRO A 351 -62.38 -0.79 -51.22
CA PRO A 351 -61.08 -0.51 -50.63
C PRO A 351 -61.05 0.58 -49.53
N GLY A 352 -60.10 0.46 -48.58
CA GLY A 352 -59.51 1.56 -47.78
C GLY A 352 -60.40 2.20 -46.69
N PRO A 353 -59.85 2.97 -45.71
CA PRO A 353 -58.58 3.72 -45.69
C PRO A 353 -57.61 3.24 -44.57
N GLU A 354 -56.28 3.34 -44.70
CA GLU A 354 -55.39 4.52 -44.74
C GLU A 354 -54.95 5.03 -43.35
N VAL A 355 -53.65 5.33 -43.27
CA VAL A 355 -52.91 6.21 -42.33
C VAL A 355 -52.36 5.60 -41.03
N GLY A 356 -51.03 5.56 -40.97
CA GLY A 356 -50.29 5.40 -39.72
C GLY A 356 -48.76 5.31 -39.86
N ASP A 357 -48.16 6.15 -40.72
CA ASP A 357 -46.71 6.39 -40.75
C ASP A 357 -46.16 6.70 -39.34
N LEU A 358 -45.05 6.07 -38.96
CA LEU A 358 -43.95 6.75 -38.25
C LEU A 358 -42.69 5.89 -38.19
N VAL A 359 -41.87 6.15 -39.21
CA VAL A 359 -40.40 6.23 -39.15
C VAL A 359 -39.93 6.73 -37.79
N ASN A 360 -38.94 6.04 -37.20
CA ASN A 360 -37.79 6.56 -36.43
C ASN A 360 -37.01 5.32 -35.95
N GLY A 361 -35.80 5.03 -36.43
CA GLY A 361 -34.65 5.90 -36.29
C GLY A 361 -33.61 5.13 -35.48
N TRP A 362 -32.86 4.26 -36.16
CA TRP A 362 -31.61 3.71 -35.64
C TRP A 362 -30.61 4.85 -35.51
N HIS A 363 -30.59 5.50 -34.35
CA HIS A 363 -29.53 6.39 -33.94
C HIS A 363 -28.82 5.84 -32.71
N SER A 364 -27.55 5.53 -32.93
CA SER A 364 -26.44 5.64 -32.00
C SER A 364 -26.70 6.67 -30.89
N SER A 365 -26.63 6.23 -29.64
CA SER A 365 -26.42 7.12 -28.49
C SER A 365 -25.71 6.34 -27.39
N ARG A 366 -24.39 6.31 -27.55
CA ARG A 366 -23.40 6.23 -26.48
C ARG A 366 -23.63 7.42 -25.53
N SER A 367 -24.15 7.14 -24.34
CA SER A 367 -23.98 7.97 -23.13
C SER A 367 -23.11 7.10 -22.22
N GLN A 368 -21.91 7.45 -21.77
CA GLN A 368 -21.39 8.71 -21.23
C GLN A 368 -22.33 9.33 -20.21
N ALA A 369 -22.61 8.54 -19.15
CA ALA A 369 -22.90 9.09 -17.84
C ALA A 369 -21.58 9.53 -17.19
N ASP A 370 -21.14 10.72 -17.60
CA ASP A 370 -20.24 11.56 -16.84
C ASP A 370 -21.13 12.41 -15.92
N ILE A 371 -21.44 11.88 -14.73
CA ILE A 371 -22.13 12.64 -13.70
C ILE A 371 -21.06 13.44 -12.96
N GLY A 372 -20.81 14.64 -13.48
CA GLY A 372 -20.09 15.68 -12.78
C GLY A 372 -20.78 15.97 -11.44
N LYS A 373 -20.07 15.67 -10.35
CA LYS A 373 -20.41 16.18 -9.01
C LYS A 373 -20.30 17.72 -9.03
N PRO A 374 -21.23 18.45 -8.39
CA PRO A 374 -21.02 19.87 -8.12
C PRO A 374 -19.85 20.03 -7.13
N LEU A 375 -18.93 20.96 -7.46
CA LEU A 375 -17.89 21.43 -6.56
C LEU A 375 -18.53 22.07 -5.31
N PRO A 376 -17.95 21.88 -4.11
CA PRO A 376 -18.35 22.62 -2.93
C PRO A 376 -18.03 24.13 -3.09
N PRO A 377 -18.81 25.01 -2.45
CA PRO A 377 -18.54 26.44 -2.50
C PRO A 377 -17.18 26.77 -1.85
N ILE A 378 -16.46 27.67 -2.51
CA ILE A 378 -15.22 28.28 -2.02
C ILE A 378 -15.54 29.10 -0.76
N PRO A 379 -14.89 28.89 0.39
CA PRO A 379 -15.01 29.78 1.54
C PRO A 379 -14.46 31.15 1.15
N GLY A 380 -15.31 32.17 1.24
CA GLY A 380 -14.95 33.55 0.99
C GLY A 380 -13.84 33.99 1.95
N THR A 381 -12.84 34.63 1.37
CA THR A 381 -11.84 35.46 2.02
C THR A 381 -12.55 36.52 2.86
N ALA A 382 -12.60 36.32 4.17
CA ALA A 382 -12.87 37.39 5.14
C ALA A 382 -11.61 38.27 5.20
N SER A 383 -11.51 39.18 4.24
CA SER A 383 -10.67 40.36 4.36
C SER A 383 -11.28 41.25 5.44
N SER A 384 -10.48 41.43 6.49
CA SER A 384 -10.22 42.66 7.26
C SER A 384 -11.27 43.77 7.26
N MET A 385 -11.56 44.27 8.46
CA MET A 385 -11.40 45.67 8.90
C MET A 385 -12.17 45.87 10.22
N PRO A 386 -11.87 46.91 11.01
CA PRO A 386 -10.58 47.53 11.34
C PRO A 386 -10.19 47.34 12.82
#